data_AF-A0A379ABN0-F1
#
_entry.id   AF-A0A379ABN0-F1
#
_cell.length_a   1.000
_cell.length_b   1.000
_cell.length_c   1.000
_cell.angle_alpha   90.00
_cell.angle_beta   90.00
_cell.angle_gamma   90.00
#
_symmetry.space_group_name_H-M   'P 1'
#
loop_
_entity.id
_entity.type
_entity.pdbx_description
1 polymer ?
#
loop_
_entity_poly.entity_id
_entity_poly.type
_entity_poly.pdbx_seq_one_letter_code
_entity_poly.pdbx_strand_id
1 'polypeptide(L)'
;MKPRRFGVMAVDEENMVIDFVEKPAKPPHHAGVMTLRRSASMGIYVFNADYLYELLEEDLQTPGSNHDFGKDILPKIVASGEGYAHSFALSCVQNDDNAPPYWRDVGTLEAYWRANLDLASVMPELDMYDVTWPIRTHMEPLPPAKFVQDRSGSHGMTMNSLVSGAASSPVQWWSIRCCSRGYALTLFAI
;
A
#
# COMPACT_ATOMS: atom_id res chain seq x y z
N MET A 1 -1.02 -14.21 -0.43
CA MET A 1 -0.10 -13.21 -1.03
C MET A 1 0.85 -13.94 -1.99
N LYS A 2 1.30 -13.32 -3.10
CA LYS A 2 2.42 -13.86 -3.92
C LYS A 2 3.71 -13.11 -3.52
N PRO A 3 4.69 -13.75 -2.85
CA PRO A 3 5.82 -13.02 -2.23
C PRO A 3 6.74 -12.28 -3.22
N ARG A 4 6.77 -12.71 -4.49
CA ARG A 4 7.69 -12.25 -5.56
C ARG A 4 7.50 -10.78 -6.03
N ARG A 5 6.85 -9.94 -5.22
CA ARG A 5 6.51 -8.54 -5.51
C ARG A 5 6.90 -7.56 -4.39
N PHE A 6 7.13 -8.06 -3.19
CA PHE A 6 7.36 -7.28 -1.98
C PHE A 6 8.70 -7.70 -1.36
N GLY A 7 9.33 -6.80 -0.62
CA GLY A 7 10.38 -7.18 0.32
C GLY A 7 9.78 -8.03 1.43
N VAL A 8 10.40 -9.17 1.71
CA VAL A 8 10.00 -10.06 2.80
C VAL A 8 11.00 -9.89 3.92
N MET A 9 10.51 -9.59 5.12
CA MET A 9 11.33 -9.45 6.31
C MET A 9 10.97 -10.49 7.37
N ALA A 10 11.97 -10.88 8.16
CA ALA A 10 11.81 -11.65 9.37
C ALA A 10 12.11 -10.76 10.58
N VAL A 11 11.19 -10.75 11.55
CA VAL A 11 11.30 -9.93 12.76
C VAL A 11 11.16 -10.77 14.01
N ASP A 12 11.81 -10.33 15.08
CA ASP A 12 11.77 -10.97 16.40
C ASP A 12 10.58 -10.50 17.26
N GLU A 13 10.70 -10.69 18.57
CA GLU A 13 9.68 -10.36 19.57
C GLU A 13 9.73 -8.88 19.99
N GLU A 14 10.85 -8.19 19.76
CA GLU A 14 11.04 -6.76 19.99
C GLU A 14 10.73 -5.92 18.72
N ASN A 15 10.47 -6.60 17.59
CA ASN A 15 10.25 -6.07 16.24
C ASN A 15 11.52 -5.52 15.56
N MET A 16 12.71 -5.97 15.96
CA MET A 16 13.93 -5.76 15.19
C MET A 16 13.89 -6.64 13.92
N VAL A 17 14.37 -6.12 12.79
CA VAL A 17 14.52 -6.88 11.55
C VAL A 17 15.84 -7.63 11.56
N ILE A 18 15.77 -8.96 11.52
CA ILE A 18 16.94 -9.85 11.50
C ILE A 18 17.36 -10.21 10.06
N ASP A 19 16.41 -10.24 9.13
CA ASP A 19 16.66 -10.54 7.72
C ASP A 19 15.66 -9.80 6.82
N PHE A 20 16.14 -9.31 5.68
CA PHE A 20 15.36 -8.62 4.67
C PHE A 20 15.79 -9.07 3.27
N VAL A 21 14.83 -9.59 2.49
CA VAL A 21 15.09 -10.03 1.11
C VAL A 21 14.10 -9.37 0.16
N GLU A 22 14.60 -8.57 -0.78
CA GLU A 22 13.76 -7.85 -1.73
C GLU A 22 13.24 -8.74 -2.87
N LYS A 23 11.92 -8.69 -3.12
CA LYS A 23 11.19 -9.43 -4.18
C LYS A 23 11.65 -10.89 -4.39
N PRO A 24 11.73 -11.73 -3.33
CA PRO A 24 12.45 -13.00 -3.39
C PRO A 24 11.79 -14.01 -4.34
N ALA A 25 12.60 -14.68 -5.17
CA ALA A 25 12.12 -15.58 -6.21
C ALA A 25 11.36 -16.81 -5.67
N LYS A 26 11.76 -17.29 -4.49
CA LYS A 26 11.02 -18.17 -3.58
C LYS A 26 11.03 -17.48 -2.21
N PRO A 27 9.94 -17.47 -1.43
CA PRO A 27 9.98 -16.91 -0.08
C PRO A 27 11.09 -17.61 0.74
N PRO A 28 11.93 -16.86 1.46
CA PRO A 28 13.02 -17.44 2.24
C PRO A 28 12.49 -18.45 3.27
N HIS A 29 13.19 -19.57 3.41
CA HIS A 29 12.98 -20.53 4.49
C HIS A 29 13.94 -20.23 5.62
N HIS A 30 13.52 -19.34 6.54
CA HIS A 30 14.11 -19.18 7.86
C HIS A 30 14.01 -20.49 8.65
N ALA A 31 14.96 -21.39 8.45
CA ALA A 31 15.02 -22.69 9.10
C ALA A 31 15.83 -22.57 10.39
N GLY A 32 15.16 -22.58 11.54
CA GLY A 32 15.80 -22.62 12.86
C GLY A 32 15.06 -21.87 13.97
N VAL A 33 14.32 -20.81 13.63
CA VAL A 33 13.69 -19.92 14.63
C VAL A 33 12.17 -19.92 14.44
N MET A 34 11.45 -20.60 15.35
CA MET A 34 10.00 -20.79 15.27
C MET A 34 9.19 -19.52 15.62
N THR A 35 9.81 -18.53 16.25
CA THR A 35 9.18 -17.30 16.75
C THR A 35 9.18 -16.14 15.74
N LEU A 36 10.00 -16.19 14.68
CA LEU A 36 10.13 -15.08 13.73
C LEU A 36 8.83 -14.83 12.96
N ARG A 37 8.29 -13.62 13.08
CA ARG A 37 7.13 -13.19 12.30
C ARG A 37 7.59 -12.82 10.89
N ARG A 38 6.86 -13.30 9.88
CA ARG A 38 7.09 -12.96 8.47
C ARG A 38 6.16 -11.86 8.01
N SER A 39 6.76 -10.77 7.54
CA SER A 39 6.06 -9.56 7.15
C SER A 39 6.49 -9.09 5.77
N ALA A 40 5.65 -8.25 5.14
CA ALA A 40 5.94 -7.60 3.88
C ALA A 40 6.30 -6.13 4.13
N SER A 41 7.33 -5.61 3.45
CA SER A 41 7.58 -4.17 3.40
C SER A 41 6.48 -3.45 2.61
N MET A 42 6.06 -2.30 3.13
CA MET A 42 5.12 -1.41 2.45
C MET A 42 5.76 -0.56 1.35
N GLY A 43 7.10 -0.47 1.32
CA GLY A 43 7.80 0.61 0.61
C GLY A 43 7.73 1.96 1.35
N ILE A 44 7.42 1.93 2.65
CA ILE A 44 7.42 3.09 3.55
C ILE A 44 8.55 2.87 4.55
N TYR A 45 9.38 3.90 4.73
CA TYR A 45 10.56 3.89 5.59
C TYR A 45 10.63 5.21 6.34
N VAL A 46 11.07 5.17 7.60
CA VAL A 46 11.29 6.34 8.45
C VAL A 46 12.73 6.30 8.93
N PHE A 47 13.39 7.45 8.83
CA PHE A 47 14.80 7.62 9.15
C PHE A 47 14.99 8.91 9.93
N ASN A 48 16.00 8.93 10.80
CA ASN A 48 16.68 10.16 11.16
C ASN A 48 17.33 10.77 9.89
N ALA A 49 17.19 12.09 9.70
CA ALA A 49 17.58 12.73 8.45
C ALA A 49 19.09 12.70 8.22
N ASP A 50 19.87 12.94 9.28
CA ASP A 50 21.34 12.99 9.20
C ASP A 50 21.91 11.60 8.87
N TYR A 51 21.44 10.55 9.56
CA TYR A 51 21.77 9.15 9.29
C TYR A 51 21.40 8.71 7.86
N LEU A 52 20.28 9.20 7.32
CA LEU A 52 19.90 8.93 5.92
C LEU A 52 20.86 9.62 4.93
N TYR A 53 21.34 10.83 5.22
CA TYR A 53 22.34 11.48 4.37
C TYR A 53 23.68 10.73 4.39
N GLU A 54 24.15 10.33 5.57
CA GLU A 54 25.38 9.53 5.73
C GLU A 54 25.30 8.21 4.95
N LEU A 55 24.22 7.43 5.11
CA LEU A 55 24.00 6.19 4.36
C LEU A 55 23.96 6.38 2.83
N LEU A 56 23.40 7.50 2.35
CA LEU A 56 23.33 7.79 0.92
C LEU A 56 24.67 8.25 0.35
N GLU A 57 25.47 9.01 1.11
CA GLU A 57 26.84 9.36 0.72
C GLU A 57 27.75 8.12 0.69
N GLU A 58 27.66 7.21 1.68
CA GLU A 58 28.37 5.93 1.66
C GLU A 58 27.95 5.05 0.48
N ASP A 59 26.66 5.00 0.14
CA ASP A 59 26.19 4.20 -0.98
C ASP A 59 26.65 4.74 -2.34
N LEU A 60 26.70 6.06 -2.50
CA LEU A 60 27.29 6.72 -3.69
C LEU A 60 28.79 6.40 -3.86
N GLN A 61 29.52 6.14 -2.77
CA GLN A 61 30.91 5.69 -2.83
C GLN A 61 31.05 4.14 -2.94
N THR A 62 29.98 3.38 -2.77
CA THR A 62 29.99 1.90 -2.75
C THR A 62 30.11 1.33 -4.19
N PRO A 63 31.25 0.76 -4.61
CA PRO A 63 31.42 0.31 -6.00
C PRO A 63 30.56 -0.94 -6.28
N GLY A 64 29.59 -0.80 -7.17
CA GLY A 64 28.68 -1.90 -7.55
C GLY A 64 27.35 -1.94 -6.79
N SER A 65 27.01 -0.91 -6.01
CA SER A 65 25.63 -0.67 -5.56
C SER A 65 24.68 -0.51 -6.76
N ASN A 66 23.41 -0.86 -6.58
CA ASN A 66 22.34 -0.54 -7.54
C ASN A 66 21.67 0.82 -7.24
N HIS A 67 22.04 1.46 -6.13
CA HIS A 67 21.40 2.64 -5.53
C HIS A 67 19.88 2.47 -5.32
N ASP A 68 19.47 1.25 -4.92
CA ASP A 68 18.10 0.83 -4.67
C ASP A 68 17.92 0.56 -3.16
N PHE A 69 16.95 1.24 -2.53
CA PHE A 69 16.68 1.08 -1.10
C PHE A 69 16.49 -0.39 -0.69
N GLY A 70 15.77 -1.18 -1.49
CA GLY A 70 15.48 -2.59 -1.18
C GLY A 70 16.69 -3.52 -1.33
N LYS A 71 17.67 -3.18 -2.17
CA LYS A 71 18.81 -4.06 -2.47
C LYS A 71 20.09 -3.68 -1.75
N ASP A 72 20.31 -2.39 -1.56
CA ASP A 72 21.61 -1.86 -1.14
C ASP A 72 21.52 -1.18 0.23
N ILE A 73 20.49 -0.33 0.47
CA ILE A 73 20.37 0.44 1.72
C ILE A 73 19.78 -0.38 2.87
N LEU A 74 18.57 -0.95 2.74
CA LEU A 74 17.92 -1.69 3.83
C LEU A 74 18.74 -2.91 4.30
N PRO A 75 19.40 -3.69 3.42
CA PRO A 75 20.27 -4.78 3.87
C PRO A 75 21.49 -4.32 4.69
N LYS A 76 22.02 -3.11 4.48
CA LYS A 76 23.08 -2.53 5.34
C LYS A 76 22.55 -2.28 6.75
N ILE A 77 21.40 -1.61 6.88
CA ILE A 77 20.73 -1.28 8.15
C ILE A 77 20.30 -2.53 8.94
N VAL A 78 19.87 -3.57 8.23
CA VAL A 78 19.51 -4.87 8.82
C VAL A 78 20.77 -5.62 9.29
N ALA A 79 21.90 -5.47 8.59
CA ALA A 79 23.17 -6.05 9.00
C ALA A 79 23.87 -5.30 10.15
N SER A 80 23.60 -4.01 10.36
CA SER A 80 24.05 -3.26 11.54
C SER A 80 23.19 -3.51 12.79
N GLY A 81 21.95 -4.01 12.61
CA GLY A 81 20.99 -4.26 13.70
C GLY A 81 20.16 -3.02 14.09
N GLU A 82 20.19 -1.97 13.27
CA GLU A 82 19.53 -0.68 13.53
C GLU A 82 18.11 -0.61 12.94
N GLY A 83 17.71 -1.62 12.16
CA GLY A 83 16.41 -1.70 11.50
C GLY A 83 15.30 -2.26 12.40
N TYR A 84 14.34 -1.43 12.76
CA TYR A 84 13.10 -1.79 13.46
C TYR A 84 11.89 -1.82 12.53
N ALA A 85 10.83 -2.54 12.92
CA ALA A 85 9.70 -2.84 12.05
C ALA A 85 8.35 -2.46 12.69
N HIS A 86 7.76 -1.36 12.22
CA HIS A 86 6.51 -0.81 12.77
C HIS A 86 5.26 -1.37 12.09
N SER A 87 4.32 -1.89 12.88
CA SER A 87 3.09 -2.52 12.39
C SER A 87 2.08 -1.51 11.85
N PHE A 88 1.73 -1.65 10.56
CA PHE A 88 0.65 -0.89 9.93
C PHE A 88 -0.68 -1.00 10.69
N ALA A 89 -0.95 -2.12 11.37
CA ALA A 89 -2.15 -2.27 12.19
C ALA A 89 -2.18 -1.35 13.43
N LEU A 90 -1.07 -0.73 13.80
CA LEU A 90 -0.97 0.27 14.89
C LEU A 90 -1.11 1.73 14.38
N SER A 91 -1.08 1.95 13.06
CA SER A 91 -1.13 3.29 12.45
C SER A 91 -2.03 3.40 11.23
N CYS A 92 -2.86 2.39 10.97
CA CYS A 92 -3.90 2.43 9.95
C CYS A 92 -5.10 3.21 10.51
N VAL A 93 -5.50 4.28 9.81
CA VAL A 93 -6.74 5.01 10.13
C VAL A 93 -7.88 4.29 9.42
N GLN A 94 -8.92 3.89 10.18
CA GLN A 94 -10.09 3.17 9.68
C GLN A 94 -11.31 3.44 10.58
N ASN A 95 -12.52 3.37 10.02
CA ASN A 95 -13.77 3.69 10.72
C ASN A 95 -14.42 2.51 11.46
N ASP A 96 -13.91 1.29 11.31
CA ASP A 96 -14.30 0.11 12.09
C ASP A 96 -13.05 -0.57 12.65
N ASP A 97 -12.88 -0.56 13.97
CA ASP A 97 -11.76 -1.22 14.68
C ASP A 97 -11.74 -2.74 14.49
N ASN A 98 -12.86 -3.35 14.09
CA ASN A 98 -12.98 -4.79 13.82
C ASN A 98 -12.60 -5.16 12.38
N ALA A 99 -12.50 -4.16 11.48
CA ALA A 99 -12.09 -4.39 10.10
C ALA A 99 -10.57 -4.65 10.00
N PRO A 100 -10.12 -5.49 9.06
CA PRO A 100 -8.70 -5.64 8.79
C PRO A 100 -8.14 -4.37 8.12
N PRO A 101 -6.96 -3.86 8.52
CA PRO A 101 -6.31 -2.68 7.94
C PRO A 101 -6.39 -2.64 6.41
N TYR A 102 -7.10 -1.64 5.88
CA TYR A 102 -7.46 -1.61 4.46
C TYR A 102 -6.23 -1.56 3.55
N TRP A 103 -6.37 -2.20 2.36
CA TRP A 103 -5.37 -2.36 1.29
C TRP A 103 -5.94 -3.08 0.01
N ARG A 104 -5.50 -2.77 -1.24
CA ARG A 104 -5.66 -3.53 -2.52
C ARG A 104 -4.47 -3.39 -3.56
N ASP A 105 -3.39 -4.21 -3.57
CA ASP A 105 -2.24 -4.09 -4.56
C ASP A 105 -2.65 -3.88 -6.03
N VAL A 106 -2.59 -2.62 -6.47
CA VAL A 106 -3.02 -2.15 -7.80
C VAL A 106 -2.03 -2.54 -8.91
N GLY A 107 -1.00 -3.34 -8.61
CA GLY A 107 -0.04 -3.86 -9.59
C GLY A 107 -0.58 -4.91 -10.58
N THR A 108 -1.89 -5.16 -10.68
CA THR A 108 -2.50 -5.91 -11.79
C THR A 108 -3.84 -5.27 -12.21
N LEU A 109 -4.23 -5.46 -13.48
CA LEU A 109 -5.53 -5.03 -13.99
C LEU A 109 -6.71 -5.64 -13.20
N GLU A 110 -6.58 -6.91 -12.81
CA GLU A 110 -7.59 -7.60 -12.00
C GLU A 110 -7.74 -6.96 -10.61
N ALA A 111 -6.62 -6.62 -9.95
CA ALA A 111 -6.64 -6.00 -8.64
C ALA A 111 -7.15 -4.54 -8.70
N TYR A 112 -6.77 -3.77 -9.73
CA TYR A 112 -7.34 -2.47 -10.03
C TYR A 112 -8.87 -2.54 -10.20
N TRP A 113 -9.36 -3.48 -11.00
CA TRP A 113 -10.80 -3.67 -11.24
C TRP A 113 -11.54 -4.08 -9.96
N ARG A 114 -11.00 -5.05 -9.20
CA ARG A 114 -11.55 -5.47 -7.90
C ARG A 114 -11.60 -4.30 -6.91
N ALA A 115 -10.54 -3.50 -6.81
CA ALA A 115 -10.47 -2.35 -5.90
C ALA A 115 -11.48 -1.25 -6.22
N ASN A 116 -11.76 -1.01 -7.51
CA ASN A 116 -12.76 -0.04 -7.94
C ASN A 116 -14.20 -0.55 -7.70
N LEU A 117 -14.47 -1.84 -7.90
CA LEU A 117 -15.79 -2.42 -7.62
C LEU A 117 -16.09 -2.57 -6.13
N ASP A 118 -15.05 -2.69 -5.29
CA ASP A 118 -15.16 -2.70 -3.83
C ASP A 118 -15.97 -1.50 -3.31
N LEU A 119 -15.67 -0.31 -3.85
CA LEU A 119 -16.30 0.97 -3.52
C LEU A 119 -17.78 1.05 -3.93
N ALA A 120 -18.21 0.24 -4.89
CA ALA A 120 -19.61 0.18 -5.35
C ALA A 120 -20.44 -0.90 -4.61
N SER A 121 -19.85 -1.58 -3.63
CA SER A 121 -20.55 -2.54 -2.78
C SER A 121 -21.36 -1.86 -1.66
N VAL A 122 -22.19 -2.65 -0.96
CA VAL A 122 -23.05 -2.14 0.14
C VAL A 122 -22.25 -1.77 1.40
N MET A 123 -21.10 -2.41 1.60
CA MET A 123 -20.16 -2.15 2.69
C MET A 123 -18.74 -2.28 2.11
N PRO A 124 -18.17 -1.20 1.55
CA PRO A 124 -16.81 -1.24 0.97
C PRO A 124 -15.76 -1.46 2.07
N GLU A 125 -14.63 -2.10 1.76
CA GLU A 125 -13.54 -2.21 2.75
C GLU A 125 -12.77 -0.88 2.92
N LEU A 126 -12.95 0.08 2.01
CA LEU A 126 -12.47 1.46 2.15
C LEU A 126 -13.64 2.44 2.26
N ASP A 127 -13.72 3.14 3.38
CA ASP A 127 -14.65 4.25 3.57
C ASP A 127 -14.13 5.53 2.89
N MET A 128 -14.71 5.85 1.72
CA MET A 128 -14.43 7.09 0.98
C MET A 128 -15.25 8.30 1.50
N TYR A 129 -16.12 8.09 2.49
CA TYR A 129 -16.97 9.13 3.09
C TYR A 129 -16.46 9.61 4.45
N ASP A 130 -15.32 9.08 4.91
CA ASP A 130 -14.67 9.57 6.12
C ASP A 130 -14.28 11.05 6.01
N VAL A 131 -14.76 11.83 6.97
CA VAL A 131 -14.45 13.26 7.12
C VAL A 131 -13.28 13.52 8.08
N THR A 132 -12.81 12.50 8.80
CA THR A 132 -11.70 12.62 9.75
C THR A 132 -10.34 12.46 9.06
N TRP A 133 -10.25 11.58 8.05
CA TRP A 133 -9.06 11.35 7.21
C TRP A 133 -9.32 11.63 5.72
N PRO A 134 -9.68 12.87 5.32
CA PRO A 134 -10.18 13.18 3.99
C PRO A 134 -9.11 13.07 2.89
N ILE A 135 -9.33 12.19 1.92
CA ILE A 135 -8.49 12.04 0.72
C ILE A 135 -8.67 13.25 -0.19
N ARG A 136 -7.66 14.12 -0.27
CA ARG A 136 -7.67 15.31 -1.15
C ARG A 136 -7.27 14.97 -2.59
N THR A 137 -7.92 15.60 -3.55
CA THR A 137 -7.60 15.50 -4.98
C THR A 137 -7.99 16.76 -5.74
N HIS A 138 -7.67 16.82 -7.04
CA HIS A 138 -8.08 17.91 -7.92
C HIS A 138 -9.58 17.82 -8.24
N MET A 139 -10.36 18.76 -7.71
CA MET A 139 -11.81 18.83 -7.91
C MET A 139 -12.15 19.85 -9.01
N GLU A 140 -12.44 19.36 -10.21
CA GLU A 140 -12.92 20.18 -11.32
C GLU A 140 -14.43 20.50 -11.15
N PRO A 141 -14.91 21.72 -11.47
CA PRO A 141 -16.33 22.10 -11.35
C PRO A 141 -17.20 21.47 -12.45
N LEU A 142 -17.41 20.17 -12.34
CA LEU A 142 -18.14 19.35 -13.31
C LEU A 142 -19.68 19.45 -13.12
N PRO A 143 -20.50 19.44 -14.19
CA PRO A 143 -21.95 19.35 -14.09
C PRO A 143 -22.41 18.05 -13.40
N PRO A 144 -23.58 18.04 -12.73
CA PRO A 144 -24.09 16.86 -12.05
C PRO A 144 -24.39 15.69 -13.00
N ALA A 145 -24.31 14.47 -12.48
CA ALA A 145 -24.78 13.27 -13.19
C ALA A 145 -26.27 13.43 -13.54
N LYS A 146 -26.62 13.18 -14.81
CA LYS A 146 -27.99 13.34 -15.31
C LYS A 146 -28.47 12.07 -16.00
N PHE A 147 -29.39 11.37 -15.37
CA PHE A 147 -30.15 10.29 -15.97
C PHE A 147 -31.36 10.85 -16.73
N VAL A 148 -31.66 10.26 -17.88
CA VAL A 148 -32.82 10.60 -18.72
C VAL A 148 -33.55 9.33 -19.13
N GLN A 149 -34.83 9.46 -19.49
CA GLN A 149 -35.58 8.37 -20.10
C GLN A 149 -35.09 8.10 -21.53
N ASP A 150 -35.21 6.86 -21.98
CA ASP A 150 -34.98 6.52 -23.39
C ASP A 150 -36.19 6.89 -24.28
N ARG A 151 -36.06 6.69 -25.60
CA ARG A 151 -37.12 7.00 -26.58
C ARG A 151 -38.38 6.10 -26.48
N SER A 152 -38.29 5.01 -25.74
CA SER A 152 -39.38 4.07 -25.42
C SER A 152 -40.04 4.37 -24.07
N GLY A 153 -39.54 5.35 -23.31
CA GLY A 153 -40.03 5.71 -21.98
C GLY A 153 -39.40 4.89 -20.84
N SER A 154 -38.41 4.04 -21.12
CA SER A 154 -37.70 3.32 -20.06
C SER A 154 -36.88 4.29 -19.22
N HIS A 155 -36.92 4.15 -17.90
CA HIS A 155 -36.10 4.94 -17.00
C HIS A 155 -34.66 4.40 -16.99
N GLY A 156 -33.67 5.28 -17.19
CA GLY A 156 -32.27 4.96 -16.92
C GLY A 156 -32.06 4.77 -15.41
N MET A 157 -32.05 3.52 -14.95
CA MET A 157 -31.85 3.14 -13.55
C MET A 157 -30.47 2.50 -13.36
N THR A 158 -29.68 3.05 -12.42
CA THR A 158 -28.42 2.45 -11.96
C THR A 158 -28.62 1.85 -10.57
N MET A 159 -28.23 0.59 -10.39
CA MET A 159 -28.19 -0.08 -9.09
C MET A 159 -26.75 -0.50 -8.79
N ASN A 160 -26.35 -0.47 -7.51
CA ASN A 160 -25.01 -0.86 -7.02
C ASN A 160 -23.87 -0.23 -7.87
N SER A 161 -23.93 1.10 -8.05
CA SER A 161 -23.05 1.85 -8.95
C SER A 161 -22.68 3.20 -8.32
N LEU A 162 -21.40 3.57 -8.37
CA LEU A 162 -20.95 4.95 -8.11
C LEU A 162 -20.92 5.73 -9.43
N VAL A 163 -21.36 6.98 -9.43
CA VAL A 163 -21.41 7.84 -10.63
C VAL A 163 -20.91 9.24 -10.29
N SER A 164 -19.92 9.74 -11.03
CA SER A 164 -19.30 11.05 -10.82
C SER A 164 -20.07 12.19 -11.51
N GLY A 165 -19.69 13.44 -11.19
CA GLY A 165 -19.96 14.57 -12.07
C GLY A 165 -19.43 14.33 -13.48
N ALA A 166 -20.04 15.01 -14.46
CA ALA A 166 -19.77 14.91 -15.90
C ALA A 166 -19.76 13.47 -16.48
N ALA A 167 -20.67 12.59 -16.06
CA ALA A 167 -20.84 11.24 -16.62
C ALA A 167 -21.16 11.14 -18.14
N SER A 168 -21.16 12.27 -18.87
CA SER A 168 -21.26 12.35 -20.35
C SER A 168 -19.94 12.76 -21.04
N SER A 169 -18.90 13.07 -20.26
CA SER A 169 -17.53 13.33 -20.74
C SER A 169 -16.70 12.04 -20.70
N PRO A 170 -15.60 11.93 -21.48
CA PRO A 170 -14.73 10.76 -21.42
C PRO A 170 -14.16 10.57 -20.00
N VAL A 171 -14.23 9.33 -19.52
CA VAL A 171 -13.90 8.94 -18.13
C VAL A 171 -12.50 9.43 -17.75
N GLN A 172 -12.41 10.29 -16.73
CA GLN A 172 -11.15 10.58 -16.05
C GLN A 172 -10.74 9.33 -15.25
N TRP A 173 -9.60 8.73 -15.59
CA TRP A 173 -9.14 7.46 -15.02
C TRP A 173 -8.46 7.68 -13.66
N TRP A 174 -9.18 7.43 -12.58
CA TRP A 174 -8.71 7.60 -11.20
C TRP A 174 -7.67 6.54 -10.81
N SER A 175 -6.40 6.93 -10.70
CA SER A 175 -5.33 6.08 -10.18
C SER A 175 -5.23 6.16 -8.65
N ILE A 176 -6.24 5.62 -7.96
CA ILE A 176 -6.21 5.44 -6.50
C ILE A 176 -5.24 4.29 -6.18
N ARG A 177 -4.23 4.54 -5.34
CA ARG A 177 -3.24 3.54 -4.90
C ARG A 177 -3.38 3.25 -3.41
N CYS A 178 -3.48 1.96 -3.07
CA CYS A 178 -3.53 1.42 -1.70
C CYS A 178 -2.96 -0.03 -1.73
N CYS A 179 -1.92 -0.40 -0.95
CA CYS A 179 -1.11 -1.66 -0.97
C CYS A 179 -1.87 -3.01 -0.66
N SER A 180 -1.32 -4.25 -0.55
CA SER A 180 -2.14 -5.49 -0.29
C SER A 180 -2.06 -6.16 1.10
N ARG A 181 -3.20 -6.63 1.65
CA ARG A 181 -3.38 -7.53 2.84
C ARG A 181 -2.11 -8.33 3.23
N GLY A 182 -1.51 -7.97 4.35
CA GLY A 182 -0.41 -8.67 5.02
C GLY A 182 -0.05 -8.00 6.34
N TYR A 183 0.76 -8.65 7.18
CA TYR A 183 1.47 -7.93 8.23
C TYR A 183 2.48 -7.02 7.54
N ALA A 184 2.11 -5.76 7.45
CA ALA A 184 2.78 -4.75 6.66
C ALA A 184 3.61 -3.90 7.62
N LEU A 185 4.94 -3.96 7.46
CA LEU A 185 5.86 -3.28 8.37
C LEU A 185 6.55 -2.12 7.63
N THR A 186 6.55 -0.96 8.29
CA THR A 186 7.38 0.20 7.93
C THR A 186 8.74 0.03 8.60
N LEU A 187 9.85 0.16 7.86
CA LEU A 187 11.16 0.15 8.52
C LEU A 187 11.38 1.49 9.21
N PHE A 188 11.80 1.45 10.47
CA PHE A 188 12.37 2.57 11.20
C PHE A 188 13.86 2.29 11.41
N ALA A 189 14.72 3.26 11.11
CA ALA A 189 16.06 3.34 11.69
C ALA A 189 16.19 4.69 12.41
N ILE A 190 16.80 4.67 13.59
CA ILE A 190 16.74 5.74 14.60
C ILE A 190 18.12 6.38 14.76
#